data_AF-A0A936XFT2-F1
#
_entry.id   AF-A0A936XFT2-F1
#
_cell.length_a   1.000
_cell.length_b   1.000
_cell.length_c   1.000
_cell.angle_alpha   90.00
_cell.angle_beta   90.00
_cell.angle_gamma   90.00
#
_symmetry.space_group_name_H-M   'P 1'
#
loop_
_entity.id
_entity.type
_entity.pdbx_description
1 polymer ?
#
loop_
_entity_poly.entity_id
_entity_poly.type
_entity_poly.pdbx_seq_one_letter_code
_entity_poly.pdbx_strand_id
1 'polypeptide(L)'
;MNLKSNPAIAAICIVSFSAFVSLSLQQKPWPVPDAAKNKKNPVALNDASISTGKTLWGTHCKSCHGTKGLGDGPKASQLSTDPGDFTKTSFQTETDGALFYKTAEGRDDMPGFKTKIANANDIWALVNYMRSLKKGGITPTTPTTPTTPVKDTVKKVEKPVVVTPPPVKKDTLKKVNPPVIKSDSLAVSVQEQITRLAIRVDSLERLLNSVKARVDTLK
;
A
#
# COMPACT_ATOMS: atom_id res chain seq x y z
N MET A 1 13.35 -18.49 -52.31
CA MET A 1 12.29 -19.41 -51.84
C MET A 1 11.03 -18.60 -51.63
N ASN A 2 10.02 -18.78 -52.49
CA ASN A 2 8.73 -18.08 -52.44
C ASN A 2 7.82 -18.78 -51.42
N LEU A 3 7.65 -18.18 -50.24
CA LEU A 3 6.74 -18.70 -49.22
C LEU A 3 5.31 -18.27 -49.58
N LYS A 4 4.55 -19.15 -50.23
CA LYS A 4 3.10 -18.95 -50.43
C LYS A 4 2.44 -18.92 -49.05
N SER A 5 1.99 -17.74 -48.64
CA SER A 5 1.29 -17.49 -47.37
C SER A 5 -0.02 -18.27 -47.34
N ASN A 6 -0.03 -19.40 -46.65
CA ASN A 6 -1.22 -20.22 -46.44
C ASN A 6 -2.03 -19.58 -45.30
N PRO A 7 -3.30 -19.17 -45.52
CA PRO A 7 -4.09 -18.41 -44.54
C PRO A 7 -4.26 -19.13 -43.18
N ALA A 8 -4.18 -20.47 -43.18
CA ALA A 8 -4.19 -21.27 -41.96
C ALA A 8 -2.97 -21.03 -41.05
N ILE A 9 -1.79 -20.76 -41.63
CA ILE A 9 -0.55 -20.52 -40.87
C ILE A 9 -0.57 -19.13 -40.23
N ALA A 10 -1.13 -18.13 -40.92
CA ALA A 10 -1.29 -16.79 -40.36
C ALA A 10 -2.28 -16.75 -39.16
N ALA A 11 -3.36 -17.54 -39.23
CA ALA A 11 -4.34 -17.63 -38.14
C ALA A 11 -3.76 -18.26 -36.87
N ILE A 12 -2.92 -19.30 -36.99
CA ILE A 12 -2.32 -19.98 -35.85
C ILE A 12 -1.35 -19.06 -35.08
N CYS A 13 -0.54 -18.25 -35.78
CA CYS A 13 0.35 -17.29 -35.13
C CYS A 13 -0.40 -16.19 -34.37
N ILE A 14 -1.54 -15.72 -34.90
CA ILE A 14 -2.36 -14.67 -34.25
C ILE A 14 -3.03 -15.19 -32.96
N VAL A 15 -3.52 -16.44 -32.96
CA VAL A 15 -4.14 -17.06 -31.78
C VAL A 15 -3.11 -17.39 -30.70
N SER A 16 -1.91 -17.83 -31.08
CA SER A 16 -0.82 -18.07 -30.11
C SER A 16 -0.26 -16.77 -29.51
N PHE A 17 -0.18 -15.68 -30.28
CA PHE A 17 0.29 -14.39 -29.78
C PHE A 17 -0.71 -13.74 -28.81
N SER A 18 -2.02 -13.90 -29.05
CA SER A 18 -3.07 -13.35 -28.18
C SER A 18 -3.25 -14.14 -26.87
N ALA A 19 -2.98 -15.45 -26.87
CA ALA A 19 -2.95 -16.25 -25.64
C ALA A 19 -1.75 -15.93 -24.73
N PHE A 20 -0.59 -15.57 -25.30
CA PHE A 20 0.62 -15.25 -24.52
C PHE A 20 0.55 -13.89 -23.81
N VAL A 21 -0.14 -12.90 -24.42
CA VAL A 21 -0.32 -11.56 -23.83
C VAL A 21 -1.22 -11.59 -22.57
N SER A 22 -2.17 -12.52 -22.52
CA SER A 22 -3.17 -12.58 -21.44
C SER A 22 -2.60 -13.06 -20.09
N LEU A 23 -1.46 -13.77 -20.08
CA LEU A 23 -0.91 -14.37 -18.86
C LEU A 23 -0.03 -13.41 -18.03
N SER A 24 0.29 -12.22 -18.55
CA SER A 24 1.30 -11.32 -17.94
C SER A 24 0.76 -10.27 -16.96
N LEU A 25 -0.56 -10.22 -16.67
CA LEU A 25 -1.15 -9.16 -15.82
C LEU A 25 -1.60 -9.61 -14.43
N GLN A 26 -1.39 -10.87 -14.04
CA GLN A 26 -1.88 -11.34 -12.75
C GLN A 26 -0.87 -11.01 -11.64
N GLN A 27 -1.07 -9.86 -11.00
CA GLN A 27 -0.29 -9.45 -9.81
C GLN A 27 -0.30 -10.59 -8.77
N LYS A 28 0.88 -10.93 -8.25
CA LYS A 28 1.00 -11.97 -7.22
C LYS A 28 0.08 -11.64 -6.04
N PRO A 29 -0.79 -12.56 -5.59
CA PRO A 29 -1.71 -12.32 -4.49
C PRO A 29 -0.98 -11.73 -3.29
N TRP A 30 -1.55 -10.68 -2.68
CA TRP A 30 -1.04 -10.12 -1.43
C TRP A 30 -1.67 -10.84 -0.24
N PRO A 31 -0.93 -11.72 0.46
CA PRO A 31 -1.48 -12.41 1.61
C PRO A 31 -1.68 -11.41 2.75
N VAL A 32 -2.94 -11.23 3.15
CA VAL A 32 -3.33 -10.44 4.32
C VAL A 32 -3.83 -11.41 5.39
N PRO A 33 -3.32 -11.35 6.64
CA PRO A 33 -3.83 -12.17 7.74
C PRO A 33 -5.32 -11.91 7.99
N ASP A 34 -6.09 -12.94 8.34
CA ASP A 34 -7.55 -12.79 8.52
C ASP A 34 -7.90 -11.82 9.65
N ALA A 35 -7.09 -11.78 10.71
CA ALA A 35 -7.20 -10.78 11.77
C ALA A 35 -7.13 -9.33 11.23
N ALA A 36 -6.34 -9.08 10.19
CA ALA A 36 -6.26 -7.76 9.56
C ALA A 36 -7.41 -7.53 8.59
N LYS A 37 -7.77 -8.52 7.76
CA LYS A 37 -8.93 -8.43 6.83
C LYS A 37 -10.23 -8.09 7.56
N ASN A 38 -10.41 -8.61 8.77
CA ASN A 38 -11.63 -8.46 9.56
C ASN A 38 -11.70 -7.14 10.34
N LYS A 39 -10.61 -6.34 10.40
CA LYS A 39 -10.67 -5.01 11.01
C LYS A 39 -11.60 -4.10 10.23
N LYS A 40 -12.49 -3.43 10.95
CA LYS A 40 -13.36 -2.38 10.42
C LYS A 40 -12.67 -1.03 10.52
N ASN A 41 -12.95 -0.16 9.57
CA ASN A 41 -12.48 1.21 9.63
C ASN A 41 -13.21 1.95 10.77
N PRO A 42 -12.52 2.41 11.83
CA PRO A 42 -13.13 3.18 12.90
C PRO A 42 -13.41 4.65 12.50
N VAL A 43 -12.83 5.12 11.40
CA VAL A 43 -13.00 6.47 10.88
C VAL A 43 -14.17 6.49 9.91
N ALA A 44 -15.23 7.24 10.27
CA ALA A 44 -16.40 7.40 9.43
C ALA A 44 -16.05 7.93 8.02
N LEU A 45 -16.64 7.32 7.00
CA LEU A 45 -16.52 7.78 5.61
C LEU A 45 -17.34 9.06 5.43
N ASN A 46 -16.66 10.21 5.39
CA ASN A 46 -17.27 11.54 5.23
C ASN A 46 -16.26 12.50 4.58
N ASP A 47 -16.71 13.71 4.22
CA ASP A 47 -15.87 14.69 3.50
C ASP A 47 -14.61 15.07 4.27
N ALA A 48 -14.68 15.13 5.61
CA ALA A 48 -13.53 15.43 6.45
C ALA A 48 -12.46 14.32 6.36
N SER A 49 -12.84 13.06 6.51
CA SER A 49 -11.89 11.94 6.42
C SER A 49 -11.36 11.76 5.00
N ILE A 50 -12.18 11.99 3.97
CA ILE A 50 -11.75 11.99 2.57
C ILE A 50 -10.73 13.11 2.31
N SER A 51 -10.96 14.32 2.84
CA SER A 51 -10.05 15.46 2.69
C SER A 51 -8.69 15.21 3.35
N THR A 52 -8.70 14.66 4.57
CA THR A 52 -7.47 14.22 5.26
C THR A 52 -6.73 13.17 4.43
N GLY A 53 -7.43 12.12 3.97
CA GLY A 53 -6.85 11.08 3.12
C GLY A 53 -6.28 11.63 1.81
N LYS A 54 -6.95 12.58 1.16
CA LYS A 54 -6.46 13.23 -0.06
C LYS A 54 -5.17 14.01 0.15
N THR A 55 -5.04 14.68 1.29
CA THR A 55 -3.82 15.42 1.65
C THR A 55 -2.63 14.47 1.84
N LEU A 56 -2.86 13.38 2.57
CA LEU A 56 -1.85 12.33 2.78
C LEU A 56 -1.49 11.63 1.47
N TRP A 57 -2.48 11.38 0.60
CA TRP A 57 -2.27 10.80 -0.71
C TRP A 57 -1.31 11.63 -1.55
N GLY A 58 -1.52 12.95 -1.59
CA GLY A 58 -0.65 13.88 -2.30
C GLY A 58 0.80 13.83 -1.82
N THR A 59 1.01 13.59 -0.52
CA THR A 59 2.33 13.59 0.12
C THR A 59 3.05 12.24 -0.03
N HIS A 60 2.32 11.13 0.08
CA HIS A 60 2.92 9.81 0.26
C HIS A 60 2.67 8.82 -0.88
N CYS A 61 1.54 8.95 -1.59
CA CYS A 61 1.05 7.90 -2.50
C CYS A 61 1.10 8.33 -3.98
N LYS A 62 0.84 9.61 -4.25
CA LYS A 62 0.65 10.18 -5.59
C LYS A 62 1.83 9.94 -6.54
N SER A 63 3.07 9.94 -6.05
CA SER A 63 4.25 9.79 -6.92
C SER A 63 4.28 8.44 -7.65
N CYS A 64 3.64 7.41 -7.09
CA CYS A 64 3.59 6.06 -7.69
C CYS A 64 2.17 5.73 -8.18
N HIS A 65 1.13 6.03 -7.39
CA HIS A 65 -0.25 5.67 -7.75
C HIS A 65 -0.98 6.71 -8.60
N GLY A 66 -0.39 7.90 -8.81
CA GLY A 66 -0.98 8.98 -9.59
C GLY A 66 -2.06 9.77 -8.86
N THR A 67 -2.57 10.83 -9.48
CA THR A 67 -3.60 11.69 -8.86
C THR A 67 -4.95 10.98 -8.74
N LYS A 68 -5.28 10.17 -9.74
CA LYS A 68 -6.57 9.49 -9.87
C LYS A 68 -6.53 8.04 -9.33
N GLY A 69 -5.38 7.59 -8.80
CA GLY A 69 -5.20 6.21 -8.32
C GLY A 69 -5.17 5.18 -9.43
N LEU A 70 -4.73 5.54 -10.64
CA LEU A 70 -4.70 4.63 -11.79
C LEU A 70 -3.40 3.82 -11.86
N GLY A 71 -2.47 4.03 -10.94
CA GLY A 71 -1.14 3.44 -11.01
C GLY A 71 -0.23 4.13 -12.03
N ASP A 72 -0.55 5.37 -12.39
CA ASP A 72 0.09 6.17 -13.43
C ASP A 72 0.93 7.33 -12.87
N GLY A 73 1.44 7.17 -11.64
CA GLY A 73 2.31 8.17 -11.03
C GLY A 73 3.63 8.34 -11.81
N PRO A 74 4.32 9.49 -11.70
CA PRO A 74 5.56 9.74 -12.42
C PRO A 74 6.69 8.74 -12.13
N LYS A 75 6.61 8.00 -11.01
CA LYS A 75 7.55 6.93 -10.67
C LYS A 75 7.06 5.54 -11.04
N ALA A 76 5.82 5.38 -11.50
CA ALA A 76 5.20 4.07 -11.74
C ALA A 76 5.98 3.21 -12.73
N SER A 77 6.46 3.81 -13.82
CA SER A 77 7.24 3.10 -14.85
C SER A 77 8.64 2.68 -14.40
N GLN A 78 9.09 3.12 -13.22
CA GLN A 78 10.39 2.77 -12.64
C GLN A 78 10.30 1.63 -11.63
N LEU A 79 9.08 1.19 -11.29
CA LEU A 79 8.86 0.12 -10.32
C LEU A 79 8.86 -1.24 -11.02
N SER A 80 9.31 -2.27 -10.31
CA SER A 80 9.24 -3.65 -10.79
C SER A 80 7.83 -4.23 -10.62
N THR A 81 7.04 -3.65 -9.70
CA THR A 81 5.66 -4.03 -9.39
C THR A 81 4.68 -2.98 -9.87
N ASP A 82 3.51 -3.43 -10.34
CA ASP A 82 2.43 -2.55 -10.76
C ASP A 82 1.76 -1.95 -9.51
N PRO A 83 1.72 -0.61 -9.35
CA PRO A 83 0.99 0.05 -8.27
C PRO A 83 -0.52 -0.26 -8.25
N GLY A 84 -1.07 -0.70 -9.38
CA GLY A 84 -2.47 -1.07 -9.55
C GLY A 84 -3.40 0.12 -9.72
N ASP A 85 -4.60 -0.20 -10.22
CA ASP A 85 -5.68 0.77 -10.49
C ASP A 85 -6.78 0.63 -9.44
N PHE A 86 -6.91 1.65 -8.59
CA PHE A 86 -7.84 1.70 -7.46
C PHE A 86 -9.28 2.00 -7.89
N THR A 87 -9.50 2.34 -9.16
CA THR A 87 -10.83 2.56 -9.71
C THR A 87 -11.55 1.24 -10.06
N LYS A 88 -10.79 0.13 -10.15
CA LYS A 88 -11.30 -1.21 -10.50
C LYS A 88 -12.17 -1.79 -9.40
N THR A 89 -13.22 -2.51 -9.81
CA THR A 89 -14.10 -3.25 -8.91
C THR A 89 -13.33 -4.23 -8.03
N SER A 90 -12.33 -4.93 -8.58
CA SER A 90 -11.52 -5.89 -7.82
C SER A 90 -10.83 -5.28 -6.60
N PHE A 91 -10.30 -4.06 -6.74
CA PHE A 91 -9.74 -3.29 -5.63
C PHE A 91 -10.86 -2.83 -4.67
N GLN A 92 -11.95 -2.29 -5.22
CA GLN A 92 -13.06 -1.76 -4.43
C GLN A 92 -13.83 -2.85 -3.66
N THR A 93 -13.70 -4.13 -4.01
CA THR A 93 -14.28 -5.25 -3.25
C THR A 93 -13.41 -5.77 -2.11
N GLU A 94 -12.15 -5.33 -2.00
CA GLU A 94 -11.31 -5.69 -0.85
C GLU A 94 -11.89 -5.13 0.45
N THR A 95 -11.57 -5.71 1.60
CA THR A 95 -12.01 -5.16 2.90
C THR A 95 -11.17 -3.96 3.32
N ASP A 96 -11.75 -3.02 4.07
CA ASP A 96 -10.99 -1.85 4.55
C ASP A 96 -9.77 -2.25 5.39
N GLY A 97 -9.91 -3.28 6.23
CA GLY A 97 -8.81 -3.83 7.01
C GLY A 97 -7.67 -4.39 6.16
N ALA A 98 -7.98 -4.98 5.00
CA ALA A 98 -6.96 -5.40 4.04
C ALA A 98 -6.24 -4.20 3.44
N LEU A 99 -6.97 -3.17 3.02
CA LEU A 99 -6.37 -1.94 2.47
C LEU A 99 -5.49 -1.21 3.50
N PHE A 100 -5.95 -1.14 4.75
CA PHE A 100 -5.16 -0.60 5.85
C PHE A 100 -3.86 -1.37 6.04
N TYR A 101 -3.94 -2.71 6.10
CA TYR A 101 -2.77 -3.57 6.29
C TYR A 101 -1.74 -3.37 5.17
N LYS A 102 -2.19 -3.38 3.91
CA LYS A 102 -1.33 -3.17 2.75
C LYS A 102 -0.63 -1.81 2.81
N THR A 103 -1.34 -0.77 3.23
CA THR A 103 -0.79 0.59 3.37
C THR A 103 0.19 0.69 4.54
N ALA A 104 -0.13 0.08 5.67
CA ALA A 104 0.68 0.16 6.88
C ALA A 104 2.00 -0.62 6.75
N GLU A 105 1.94 -1.83 6.19
CA GLU A 105 3.07 -2.75 6.12
C GLU A 105 3.90 -2.59 4.84
N GLY A 106 3.27 -2.28 3.70
CA GLY A 106 3.94 -2.26 2.41
C GLY A 106 4.34 -3.66 1.93
N ARG A 107 4.80 -3.75 0.68
CA ARG A 107 5.32 -4.97 0.04
C ARG A 107 6.07 -4.61 -1.24
N ASP A 108 7.15 -5.32 -1.52
CA ASP A 108 7.97 -5.14 -2.73
C ASP A 108 8.42 -3.67 -2.87
N ASP A 109 8.10 -3.00 -3.97
CA ASP A 109 8.45 -1.59 -4.19
C ASP A 109 7.62 -0.60 -3.35
N MET A 110 6.48 -1.04 -2.80
CA MET A 110 5.63 -0.19 -1.96
C MET A 110 6.14 -0.18 -0.51
N PRO A 111 6.62 0.96 0.02
CA PRO A 111 7.08 1.03 1.40
C PRO A 111 5.90 0.94 2.38
N GLY A 112 6.16 0.46 3.59
CA GLY A 112 5.21 0.56 4.69
C GLY A 112 5.14 1.97 5.27
N PHE A 113 3.93 2.45 5.59
CA PHE A 113 3.71 3.83 6.04
C PHE A 113 3.49 3.99 7.55
N LYS A 114 3.46 2.90 8.34
CA LYS A 114 3.23 2.96 9.80
C LYS A 114 4.22 3.84 10.59
N THR A 115 5.43 4.03 10.07
CA THR A 115 6.45 4.89 10.70
C THR A 115 6.44 6.33 10.18
N LYS A 116 5.84 6.56 8.99
CA LYS A 116 5.76 7.88 8.35
C LYS A 116 4.45 8.59 8.68
N ILE A 117 3.38 7.82 8.90
CA ILE A 117 2.05 8.28 9.29
C ILE A 117 1.81 7.74 10.70
N ALA A 118 2.14 8.54 11.71
CA ALA A 118 2.18 8.10 13.11
C ALA A 118 0.79 7.76 13.67
N ASN A 119 -0.26 8.43 13.19
CA ASN A 119 -1.62 8.20 13.63
C ASN A 119 -2.31 7.14 12.74
N ALA A 120 -2.77 6.04 13.34
CA ALA A 120 -3.50 5.01 12.61
C ALA A 120 -4.78 5.53 11.95
N ASN A 121 -5.46 6.52 12.55
CA ASN A 121 -6.66 7.12 11.97
C ASN A 121 -6.39 7.85 10.65
N ASP A 122 -5.16 8.30 10.42
CA ASP A 122 -4.76 8.95 9.17
C ASP A 122 -4.60 7.92 8.04
N ILE A 123 -4.10 6.71 8.35
CA ILE A 123 -4.09 5.59 7.41
C ILE A 123 -5.52 5.13 7.10
N TRP A 124 -6.41 5.13 8.09
CA TRP A 124 -7.83 4.86 7.88
C TRP A 124 -8.52 5.93 7.02
N ALA A 125 -8.16 7.20 7.18
CA ALA A 125 -8.62 8.29 6.32
C ALA A 125 -8.10 8.13 4.88
N LEU A 126 -6.87 7.65 4.69
CA LEU A 126 -6.36 7.25 3.38
C LEU A 126 -7.21 6.15 2.73
N VAL A 127 -7.63 5.13 3.50
CA VAL A 127 -8.55 4.09 3.00
C VAL A 127 -9.87 4.71 2.53
N ASN A 128 -10.45 5.65 3.30
CA ASN A 128 -11.65 6.38 2.89
C ASN A 128 -11.44 7.17 1.59
N TYR A 129 -10.27 7.81 1.42
CA TYR A 129 -9.93 8.45 0.15
C TYR A 129 -9.81 7.43 -1.00
N MET A 130 -9.18 6.27 -0.79
CA MET A 130 -9.10 5.22 -1.82
C MET A 130 -10.49 4.70 -2.25
N ARG A 131 -11.45 4.61 -1.32
CA ARG A 131 -12.86 4.29 -1.65
C ARG A 131 -13.51 5.35 -2.53
N SER A 132 -13.09 6.61 -2.40
CA SER A 132 -13.62 7.70 -3.21
C SER A 132 -13.23 7.61 -4.69
N LEU A 133 -12.18 6.86 -5.03
CA LEU A 133 -11.59 6.78 -6.37
C LEU A 133 -12.32 5.83 -7.32
N LYS A 134 -13.42 5.17 -6.91
CA LYS A 134 -14.21 4.28 -7.78
C LYS A 134 -14.60 4.97 -9.09
N LYS A 135 -14.68 4.21 -10.20
CA LYS A 135 -15.24 4.73 -11.46
C LYS A 135 -16.63 5.32 -11.21
N GLY A 136 -16.80 6.61 -11.52
CA GLY A 136 -18.04 7.37 -11.26
C GLY A 136 -18.00 8.28 -10.02
N GLY A 137 -16.92 8.24 -9.23
CA GLY A 137 -16.80 9.01 -7.99
C GLY A 137 -17.80 8.57 -6.92
N ILE A 138 -17.52 8.85 -5.66
CA ILE A 138 -18.58 8.88 -4.65
C ILE A 138 -19.35 10.19 -4.83
N THR A 139 -20.63 10.10 -5.18
CA THR A 139 -21.57 11.16 -4.82
C THR A 139 -21.59 11.19 -3.30
N PRO A 140 -21.24 12.32 -2.65
CA PRO A 140 -21.36 12.44 -1.21
C PRO A 140 -22.81 12.16 -0.85
N THR A 141 -23.07 11.10 -0.08
CA THR A 141 -24.36 11.00 0.60
C THR A 141 -24.43 12.17 1.56
N THR A 142 -25.40 13.04 1.33
CA THR A 142 -25.75 14.22 2.11
C THR A 142 -25.45 14.01 3.60
N PRO A 143 -24.77 14.96 4.27
CA PRO A 143 -24.49 14.85 5.69
C PRO A 143 -25.79 14.76 6.47
N THR A 144 -26.08 13.58 7.06
CA THR A 144 -27.04 13.50 8.16
C THR A 144 -26.36 14.11 9.38
N THR A 145 -26.66 15.37 9.62
CA THR A 145 -26.31 16.16 10.80
C THR A 145 -26.49 15.35 12.09
N PRO A 146 -25.44 15.13 12.90
CA PRO A 146 -25.62 14.93 14.33
C PRO A 146 -26.02 16.28 14.93
N THR A 147 -27.27 16.40 15.33
CA THR A 147 -27.82 17.57 16.02
C THR A 147 -27.06 17.81 17.32
N THR A 148 -26.20 18.82 17.34
CA THR A 148 -25.85 19.55 18.57
C THR A 148 -25.67 21.02 18.20
N PRO A 149 -26.36 21.95 18.89
CA PRO A 149 -26.43 23.34 18.46
C PRO A 149 -25.11 24.05 18.77
N VAL A 150 -24.34 24.39 17.74
CA VAL A 150 -23.27 25.38 17.84
C VAL A 150 -23.91 26.73 17.55
N LYS A 151 -24.02 27.57 18.57
CA LYS A 151 -24.50 28.95 18.46
C LYS A 151 -23.62 29.73 17.49
N ASP A 152 -24.27 30.38 16.55
CA ASP A 152 -23.69 31.32 15.59
C ASP A 152 -22.98 32.47 16.30
N THR A 153 -21.70 32.65 16.00
CA THR A 153 -21.09 33.98 16.01
C THR A 153 -20.05 34.04 14.91
N VAL A 154 -20.53 34.33 13.69
CA VAL A 154 -19.67 34.67 12.55
C VAL A 154 -19.03 36.03 12.85
N LYS A 155 -17.72 36.05 13.12
CA LYS A 155 -16.90 37.26 12.96
C LYS A 155 -16.05 37.13 11.70
N LYS A 156 -16.44 37.96 10.72
CA LYS A 156 -15.67 38.60 9.63
C LYS A 156 -14.27 38.03 9.37
N VAL A 157 -14.12 37.42 8.20
CA VAL A 157 -12.84 37.04 7.59
C VAL A 157 -11.98 38.29 7.37
N GLU A 158 -10.83 38.33 8.02
CA GLU A 158 -9.70 39.18 7.66
C GLU A 158 -8.57 38.32 7.06
N LYS A 159 -7.77 38.94 6.18
CA LYS A 159 -6.77 38.38 5.25
C LYS A 159 -5.82 37.32 5.86
N PRO A 160 -5.25 36.42 5.03
CA PRO A 160 -4.45 35.30 5.50
C PRO A 160 -3.16 35.79 6.18
N VAL A 161 -3.05 35.53 7.48
CA VAL A 161 -1.83 35.72 8.25
C VAL A 161 -0.92 34.52 7.99
N VAL A 162 0.25 34.80 7.41
CA VAL A 162 1.40 33.89 7.40
C VAL A 162 1.75 33.60 8.85
N VAL A 163 1.44 32.39 9.33
CA VAL A 163 1.83 31.96 10.67
C VAL A 163 3.26 31.44 10.58
N THR A 164 4.23 32.30 10.92
CA THR A 164 5.55 31.82 11.33
C THR A 164 5.41 31.04 12.65
N PRO A 165 6.05 29.88 12.80
CA PRO A 165 5.93 29.06 14.01
C PRO A 165 6.47 29.81 15.24
N PRO A 166 5.86 29.62 16.44
CA PRO A 166 6.27 30.31 17.65
C PRO A 166 7.66 29.86 18.14
N PRO A 167 8.42 30.75 18.81
CA PRO A 167 9.71 30.39 19.38
C PRO A 167 9.53 29.38 20.52
N VAL A 168 10.17 28.22 20.38
CA VAL A 168 10.22 27.16 21.39
C VAL A 168 10.94 27.71 22.63
N LYS A 169 10.23 27.82 23.76
CA LYS A 169 10.85 28.13 25.07
C LYS A 169 11.72 26.94 25.51
N LYS A 170 12.98 27.22 25.86
CA LYS A 170 14.00 26.21 26.21
C LYS A 170 14.04 25.81 27.69
N ASP A 171 12.98 26.04 28.46
CA ASP A 171 13.06 25.92 29.92
C ASP A 171 12.01 24.95 30.49
N THR A 172 12.07 23.66 30.13
CA THR A 172 11.64 22.58 31.04
C THR A 172 12.22 21.21 30.62
N LEU A 173 13.54 21.03 30.78
CA LEU A 173 14.14 19.69 30.83
C LEU A 173 13.80 19.06 32.21
N LYS A 174 12.61 18.46 32.33
CA LYS A 174 12.44 17.37 33.30
C LYS A 174 13.19 16.17 32.74
N LYS A 175 14.25 15.75 33.42
CA LYS A 175 15.00 14.53 33.17
C LYS A 175 14.08 13.33 33.36
N VAL A 176 13.34 12.97 32.32
CA VAL A 176 12.65 11.68 32.27
C VAL A 176 13.72 10.66 31.93
N ASN A 177 14.06 9.80 32.88
CA ASN A 177 14.96 8.69 32.61
C ASN A 177 14.35 7.83 31.49
N PRO A 178 15.10 7.51 30.42
CA PRO A 178 14.60 6.63 29.38
C PRO A 178 14.24 5.26 29.98
N PRO A 179 13.22 4.56 29.44
CA PRO A 179 12.95 3.20 29.85
C PRO A 179 14.20 2.36 29.57
N VAL A 180 14.71 1.70 30.62
CA VAL A 180 15.79 0.73 30.54
C VAL A 180 15.27 -0.45 29.73
N ILE A 181 15.52 -0.44 28.43
CA ILE A 181 15.35 -1.61 27.58
C ILE A 181 16.41 -2.61 28.01
N LYS A 182 15.98 -3.72 28.64
CA LYS A 182 16.88 -4.81 29.02
C LYS A 182 17.57 -5.35 27.76
N SER A 183 18.90 -5.33 27.76
CA SER A 183 19.79 -5.84 26.69
C SER A 183 19.45 -7.24 26.21
N ASP A 184 18.79 -8.02 27.06
CA ASP A 184 18.53 -9.44 26.85
C ASP A 184 17.45 -9.68 25.79
N SER A 185 16.56 -8.71 25.55
CA SER A 185 15.48 -8.85 24.56
C SER A 185 15.95 -8.68 23.11
N LEU A 186 17.08 -7.98 22.88
CA LEU A 186 17.66 -7.83 21.54
C LEU A 186 18.45 -9.07 21.14
N ALA A 187 19.14 -9.72 22.09
CA ALA A 187 19.89 -10.95 21.85
C ALA A 187 18.97 -12.12 21.44
N VAL A 188 17.80 -12.25 22.07
CA VAL A 188 16.82 -13.31 21.74
C VAL A 188 16.26 -13.13 20.32
N SER A 189 15.98 -11.89 19.90
CA SER A 189 15.47 -11.60 18.56
C SER A 189 16.51 -11.87 17.46
N VAL A 190 17.78 -11.53 17.70
CA VAL A 190 18.87 -11.78 16.75
C VAL A 190 19.17 -13.28 16.63
N GLN A 191 19.16 -14.03 17.75
CA GLN A 191 19.39 -15.47 17.73
C GLN A 191 18.27 -16.23 17.00
N GLU A 192 17.03 -15.77 17.08
CA GLU A 192 15.91 -16.34 16.33
C GLU A 192 16.03 -16.07 14.83
N GLN A 193 16.50 -14.88 14.43
CA GLN A 193 16.77 -14.55 13.03
C GLN A 193 17.93 -15.39 12.46
N ILE A 194 19.02 -15.56 13.22
CA ILE A 194 20.17 -16.40 12.81
C ILE A 194 19.74 -17.86 12.61
N THR A 195 18.97 -18.41 13.56
CA THR A 195 18.46 -19.79 13.45
C THR A 195 17.56 -19.98 12.23
N ARG A 196 16.68 -19.00 11.92
CA ARG A 196 15.81 -19.05 10.73
C ARG A 196 16.60 -18.95 9.42
N LEU A 197 17.71 -18.20 9.40
CA LEU A 197 18.59 -18.12 8.24
C LEU A 197 19.37 -19.41 8.01
N ALA A 198 19.89 -20.04 9.06
CA ALA A 198 20.61 -21.32 8.97
C ALA A 198 19.73 -22.43 8.36
N ILE A 199 18.48 -22.55 8.79
CA ILE A 199 17.52 -23.52 8.23
C ILE A 199 17.30 -23.32 6.72
N ARG A 200 17.31 -22.06 6.25
CA ARG A 200 17.16 -21.75 4.82
C ARG A 200 18.40 -22.14 4.01
N VAL A 201 19.60 -21.96 4.58
CA VAL A 201 20.85 -22.35 3.93
C VAL A 201 20.91 -23.88 3.77
N ASP A 202 20.62 -24.64 4.82
CA ASP A 202 20.57 -26.11 4.76
C ASP A 202 19.56 -26.62 3.73
N SER A 203 18.40 -25.95 3.64
CA SER A 203 17.38 -26.28 2.65
C SER A 203 17.86 -26.02 1.22
N LEU A 204 18.63 -24.96 0.98
CA LEU A 204 19.18 -24.64 -0.33
C LEU A 204 20.29 -25.61 -0.73
N GLU A 205 21.16 -26.01 0.21
CA GLU A 205 22.21 -26.99 -0.05
C GLU A 205 21.63 -28.35 -0.43
N ARG A 206 20.56 -28.80 0.24
CA ARG A 206 19.87 -30.04 -0.13
C ARG A 206 19.26 -29.97 -1.53
N LEU A 207 18.67 -28.85 -1.90
CA LEU A 207 18.12 -28.65 -3.25
C LEU A 207 19.22 -28.63 -4.30
N LEU A 208 20.33 -27.95 -4.03
CA LEU A 208 21.48 -27.90 -4.93
C LEU A 208 22.06 -29.30 -5.15
N ASN A 209 22.23 -30.09 -4.08
CA ASN A 209 22.72 -31.46 -4.17
C ASN A 209 21.74 -32.38 -4.91
N SER A 210 20.43 -32.19 -4.74
CA SER A 210 19.40 -32.94 -5.47
C SER A 210 19.41 -32.62 -6.97
N VAL A 211 19.56 -31.34 -7.34
CA VAL A 211 19.69 -30.93 -8.75
C VAL A 211 20.96 -31.50 -9.36
N LYS A 212 22.09 -31.43 -8.66
CA LYS A 212 23.37 -31.98 -9.13
C LYS A 212 23.27 -33.48 -9.41
N ALA A 213 22.70 -34.26 -8.48
CA ALA A 213 22.49 -35.69 -8.67
C ALA A 213 21.64 -36.01 -9.91
N ARG A 214 20.59 -35.23 -10.18
CA ARG A 214 19.74 -35.38 -11.38
C ARG A 214 20.48 -35.03 -12.68
N VAL A 215 21.33 -34.02 -12.66
CA VAL A 215 22.16 -33.67 -13.82
C VAL A 215 23.18 -34.76 -14.12
N ASP A 216 23.78 -35.37 -13.10
CA ASP A 216 24.75 -36.44 -13.26
C ASP A 216 24.12 -37.73 -13.83
N THR A 217 22.83 -38.00 -13.56
CA THR A 217 22.10 -39.13 -14.17
C THR A 217 21.69 -38.91 -15.63
N LEU A 218 21.87 -37.70 -16.18
CA LEU A 218 21.53 -37.35 -17.56
C LEU A 218 22.76 -37.33 -18.50
N LYS A 219 23.94 -37.67 -17.98
CA LYS A 219 25.18 -37.87 -18.75
C LYS A 219 25.45 -39.36 -18.92
#